data_AF-A0A836U0K4-F1
#
_entry.id   AF-A0A836U0K4-F1
#
_cell.length_a   1.000
_cell.length_b   1.000
_cell.length_c   1.000
_cell.angle_alpha   90.00
_cell.angle_beta   90.00
_cell.angle_gamma   90.00
#
_symmetry.space_group_name_H-M   'P 1'
#
loop_
_entity.id
_entity.type
_entity.pdbx_description
1 polymer ?
#
loop_
_entity_poly.entity_id
_entity_poly.type
_entity_poly.pdbx_seq_one_letter_code
_entity_poly.pdbx_strand_id
1 'polypeptide(L)'
;MTKSLKSLVLFLLMLLLAFTLSTANSAEVSDADSWRQIREGIAGYSAVKGQEANVLIQGSGQNWRQLRNGVIARYLGILVSITLLFFTLFYLFKGPIKLAKSRSGKMLLRWSTFERVIHWYTALIFLLLTLTGLILLYGRSLLIPLIGHDLFSTLAAYAKLTHNLSGPFFLVGLLFMFFMWVKDNIPNRIDIAWFKAFGGLIGTQHPSAERMNAGEKSWFWLLAIAGIIVSCSGLILDFANFGQDRFIMQVCHLLHTLSACLLMIGAIGHIYIGTLGTEGALEGMKNGYVDSTWAKQHHDLWYDKIKEKDPD
;
A
#
# COMPACT_ATOMS: atom_id res chain seq x y z
N MET A 1 -31.08 74.78 -27.78
CA MET A 1 -29.74 74.33 -27.34
C MET A 1 -28.86 74.09 -28.56
N THR A 2 -27.84 74.92 -28.73
CA THR A 2 -27.02 75.05 -29.95
C THR A 2 -26.00 73.91 -30.07
N LYS A 3 -25.56 73.59 -31.30
CA LYS A 3 -24.55 72.54 -31.60
C LYS A 3 -23.31 72.61 -30.68
N SER A 4 -22.92 73.82 -30.27
CA SER A 4 -21.85 74.09 -29.30
C SER A 4 -22.03 73.37 -27.95
N LEU A 5 -23.24 73.34 -27.40
CA LEU A 5 -23.50 72.70 -26.12
C LEU A 5 -23.41 71.17 -26.20
N LYS A 6 -23.80 70.58 -27.34
CA LYS A 6 -23.65 69.13 -27.57
C LYS A 6 -22.17 68.74 -27.72
N SER A 7 -21.38 69.54 -28.42
CA SER A 7 -19.93 69.30 -28.55
C SER A 7 -19.20 69.46 -27.21
N LEU A 8 -19.59 70.43 -26.38
CA LEU A 8 -19.01 70.61 -25.04
C LEU A 8 -19.36 69.44 -24.10
N VAL A 9 -20.61 68.97 -24.12
CA VAL A 9 -21.05 67.80 -23.34
C VAL A 9 -20.34 66.53 -23.82
N LEU A 10 -20.17 66.34 -25.13
CA LEU A 10 -19.46 65.18 -25.68
C LEU A 10 -17.96 65.21 -25.32
N PHE A 11 -17.33 66.39 -25.36
CA PHE A 11 -15.94 66.58 -24.96
C PHE A 11 -15.75 66.35 -23.46
N LEU A 12 -16.65 66.85 -22.61
CA LEU A 12 -16.65 66.59 -21.18
C LEU A 12 -16.89 65.11 -20.86
N LEU A 13 -17.78 64.44 -21.59
CA LEU A 13 -17.99 62.99 -21.46
C LEU A 13 -16.76 62.19 -21.88
N MET A 14 -16.06 62.58 -22.96
CA MET A 14 -14.82 61.93 -23.36
C MET A 14 -13.67 62.20 -22.38
N LEU A 15 -13.60 63.39 -21.79
CA LEU A 15 -12.67 63.71 -20.71
C LEU A 15 -12.98 62.92 -19.44
N LEU A 16 -14.26 62.78 -19.08
CA LEU A 16 -14.69 61.96 -17.94
C LEU A 16 -14.41 60.47 -18.21
N LEU A 17 -14.58 60.02 -19.46
CA LEU A 17 -14.25 58.65 -19.89
C LEU A 17 -12.73 58.42 -19.88
N ALA A 18 -11.93 59.37 -20.35
CA ALA A 18 -10.47 59.32 -20.30
C ALA A 18 -9.95 59.38 -18.86
N PHE A 19 -10.59 60.17 -17.99
CA PHE A 19 -10.25 60.25 -16.57
C PHE A 19 -10.64 58.97 -15.83
N THR A 20 -11.82 58.40 -16.11
CA THR A 20 -12.25 57.11 -15.54
C THR A 20 -11.41 55.92 -16.04
N LEU A 21 -10.93 55.94 -17.30
CA LEU A 21 -9.94 54.98 -17.80
C LEU A 21 -8.54 55.20 -17.18
N SER A 22 -8.16 56.46 -16.90
CA SER A 22 -6.87 56.77 -16.25
C SER A 22 -6.87 56.46 -14.74
N THR A 23 -8.04 56.47 -14.09
CA THR A 23 -8.22 56.06 -12.68
C THR A 23 -8.63 54.60 -12.53
N ALA A 24 -8.85 53.88 -13.64
CA ALA A 24 -8.75 52.42 -13.65
C ALA A 24 -7.26 52.08 -13.53
N ASN A 25 -6.72 52.42 -12.35
CA ASN A 25 -5.47 51.93 -11.83
C ASN A 25 -5.56 50.42 -12.03
N SER A 26 -4.86 49.89 -13.02
CA SER A 26 -4.30 48.55 -12.88
C SER A 26 -3.57 48.65 -11.56
N ALA A 27 -4.18 48.15 -10.47
CA ALA A 27 -3.45 47.95 -9.25
C ALA A 27 -2.22 47.18 -9.71
N GLU A 28 -1.06 47.85 -9.76
CA GLU A 28 0.19 47.18 -10.06
C GLU A 28 0.25 46.10 -9.00
N VAL A 29 -0.02 44.86 -9.42
CA VAL A 29 0.10 43.72 -8.55
C VAL A 29 1.56 43.75 -8.18
N SER A 30 1.85 44.15 -6.94
CA SER A 30 3.23 44.31 -6.49
C SER A 30 3.98 43.02 -6.81
N ASP A 31 5.28 43.10 -7.10
CA ASP A 31 6.06 41.88 -7.37
C ASP A 31 5.85 40.83 -6.27
N ALA A 32 5.71 41.27 -5.02
CA ALA A 32 5.39 40.42 -3.89
C ALA A 32 4.02 39.71 -4.01
N ASP A 33 2.97 40.43 -4.44
CA ASP A 33 1.65 39.86 -4.68
C ASP A 33 1.66 38.91 -5.89
N SER A 34 2.36 39.27 -6.97
CA SER A 34 2.53 38.42 -8.16
C SER A 34 3.23 37.11 -7.79
N TRP A 35 4.33 37.19 -7.03
CA TRP A 35 5.04 36.02 -6.52
C TRP A 35 4.22 35.21 -5.51
N ARG A 36 3.34 35.83 -4.72
CA ARG A 36 2.41 35.10 -3.83
C ARG A 36 1.41 34.30 -4.65
N GLN A 37 0.77 34.91 -5.64
CA GLN A 37 -0.17 34.24 -6.54
C GLN A 37 0.49 33.08 -7.30
N ILE A 38 1.72 33.26 -7.79
CA ILE A 38 2.51 32.21 -8.44
C ILE A 38 2.77 31.04 -7.47
N ARG A 39 3.17 31.31 -6.22
CA ARG A 39 3.44 30.26 -5.22
C ARG A 39 2.18 29.53 -4.76
N GLU A 40 1.04 30.21 -4.76
CA GLU A 40 -0.28 29.63 -4.48
C GLU A 40 -0.82 28.79 -5.65
N GLY A 41 -0.11 28.77 -6.78
CA GLY A 41 -0.48 27.98 -7.95
C GLY A 41 -1.65 28.56 -8.72
N ILE A 42 -1.87 29.88 -8.64
CA ILE A 42 -2.94 30.55 -9.38
C ILE A 42 -2.70 30.37 -10.88
N ALA A 43 -3.74 29.92 -11.56
CA ALA A 43 -3.75 29.70 -13.00
C ALA A 43 -3.62 31.04 -13.76
N GLY A 44 -2.61 31.13 -14.62
CA GLY A 44 -2.41 32.23 -15.55
C GLY A 44 -2.96 31.95 -16.94
N TYR A 45 -2.47 32.72 -17.92
CA TYR A 45 -2.65 32.41 -19.33
C TYR A 45 -1.52 31.52 -19.84
N SER A 46 -1.86 30.53 -20.66
CA SER A 46 -0.88 29.72 -21.40
C SER A 46 -1.41 29.46 -22.80
N ALA A 47 -0.54 29.60 -23.80
CA ALA A 47 -0.84 29.21 -25.18
C ALA A 47 -0.86 27.68 -25.36
N VAL A 48 -0.25 26.94 -24.42
CA VAL A 48 -0.25 25.48 -24.40
C VAL A 48 -1.48 24.99 -23.64
N LYS A 49 -2.23 24.05 -24.25
CA LYS A 49 -3.36 23.38 -23.59
C LYS A 49 -2.89 22.06 -23.00
N GLY A 50 -3.23 21.79 -21.75
CA GLY A 50 -2.88 20.56 -21.05
C GLY A 50 -3.19 20.65 -19.56
N GLN A 51 -3.05 19.52 -18.85
CA GLN A 51 -3.21 19.49 -17.40
C GLN A 51 -2.18 20.40 -16.75
N GLU A 52 -2.64 21.32 -15.90
CA GLU A 52 -1.81 22.32 -15.21
C GLU A 52 -0.95 23.21 -16.14
N ALA A 53 -1.22 23.28 -17.45
CA ALA A 53 -0.37 23.97 -18.43
C ALA A 53 -0.29 25.50 -18.23
N ASN A 54 -1.16 26.04 -17.38
CA ASN A 54 -1.26 27.44 -17.01
C ASN A 54 -0.87 27.72 -15.56
N VAL A 55 -0.29 26.74 -14.84
CA VAL A 55 0.22 26.91 -13.47
C VAL A 55 1.75 26.98 -13.50
N LEU A 56 2.33 28.09 -13.07
CA LEU A 56 3.78 28.33 -13.16
C LEU A 56 4.58 27.57 -12.08
N ILE A 57 4.13 27.58 -10.82
CA ILE A 57 4.76 26.88 -9.71
C ILE A 57 3.72 26.05 -8.97
N GLN A 58 4.00 24.77 -8.77
CA GLN A 58 3.14 23.87 -8.00
C GLN A 58 3.71 23.68 -6.58
N GLY A 59 3.20 24.47 -5.63
CA GLY A 59 3.67 24.47 -4.24
C GLY A 59 3.44 23.14 -3.51
N SER A 60 2.41 22.38 -3.89
CA SER A 60 2.06 21.09 -3.26
C SER A 60 3.19 20.06 -3.35
N GLY A 61 4.04 20.12 -4.38
CA GLY A 61 5.14 19.18 -4.58
C GLY A 61 6.17 19.21 -3.45
N GLN A 62 6.44 20.38 -2.86
CA GLN A 62 7.35 20.47 -1.71
C GLN A 62 6.74 19.90 -0.45
N ASN A 63 5.45 20.14 -0.21
CA ASN A 63 4.72 19.56 0.92
C ASN A 63 4.72 18.03 0.81
N TRP A 64 4.41 17.49 -0.38
CA TRP A 64 4.49 16.05 -0.64
C TRP A 64 5.90 15.50 -0.42
N ARG A 65 6.95 16.17 -0.91
CA ARG A 65 8.34 15.70 -0.73
C ARG A 65 8.74 15.68 0.75
N GLN A 66 8.41 16.72 1.50
CA GLN A 66 8.69 16.79 2.95
C GLN A 66 7.93 15.69 3.71
N LEU A 67 6.67 15.45 3.36
CA LEU A 67 5.86 14.40 3.96
C LEU A 67 6.42 13.00 3.64
N ARG A 68 6.67 12.69 2.35
CA ARG A 68 7.21 11.41 1.87
C ARG A 68 8.59 11.12 2.46
N ASN A 69 9.54 12.03 2.28
CA ASN A 69 10.95 11.79 2.62
C ASN A 69 11.24 12.03 4.10
N GLY A 70 10.42 12.84 4.77
CA GLY A 70 10.54 13.11 6.20
C GLY A 70 9.72 12.13 7.00
N VAL A 71 8.48 12.52 7.31
CA VAL A 71 7.60 11.82 8.25
C VAL A 71 7.37 10.37 7.82
N ILE A 72 6.89 10.14 6.59
CA ILE A 72 6.50 8.81 6.14
C ILE A 72 7.70 7.88 6.09
N ALA A 73 8.75 8.21 5.34
CA ALA A 73 9.93 7.36 5.23
C ALA A 73 10.54 7.04 6.60
N ARG A 74 10.61 8.01 7.52
CA ARG A 74 11.14 7.77 8.87
C ARG A 74 10.28 6.77 9.65
N TYR A 75 8.99 7.04 9.80
CA TYR A 75 8.13 6.21 10.64
C TYR A 75 7.88 4.82 10.05
N LEU A 76 7.78 4.69 8.73
CA LEU A 76 7.66 3.37 8.10
C LEU A 76 8.93 2.53 8.33
N GLY A 77 10.11 3.15 8.20
CA GLY A 77 11.38 2.44 8.43
C GLY A 77 11.50 1.97 9.87
N ILE A 78 11.12 2.82 10.83
CA ILE A 78 11.05 2.46 12.26
C ILE A 78 10.06 1.33 12.49
N LEU A 79 8.84 1.44 11.97
CA LEU A 79 7.77 0.47 12.22
C LEU A 79 8.15 -0.92 11.69
N VAL A 80 8.67 -1.01 10.48
CA VAL A 80 9.15 -2.27 9.88
C VAL A 80 10.31 -2.86 10.69
N SER A 81 11.27 -2.03 11.10
CA SER A 81 12.41 -2.47 11.90
C SER A 81 11.97 -3.00 13.27
N ILE A 82 11.02 -2.31 13.93
CA ILE A 82 10.43 -2.75 15.20
C ILE A 82 9.66 -4.05 15.00
N THR A 83 8.90 -4.22 13.92
CA THR A 83 8.19 -5.48 13.62
C THR A 83 9.17 -6.64 13.46
N LEU A 84 10.25 -6.46 12.68
CA LEU A 84 11.30 -7.47 12.51
C LEU A 84 11.96 -7.81 13.84
N LEU A 85 12.32 -6.80 14.63
CA LEU A 85 12.91 -6.98 15.96
C LEU A 85 11.94 -7.72 16.89
N PHE A 86 10.67 -7.35 16.90
CA PHE A 86 9.64 -7.98 17.71
C PHE A 86 9.54 -9.48 17.43
N PHE A 87 9.38 -9.89 16.16
CA PHE A 87 9.29 -11.31 15.82
C PHE A 87 10.61 -12.07 16.07
N THR A 88 11.75 -11.40 15.89
CA THR A 88 13.06 -11.98 16.23
C THR A 88 13.17 -12.26 17.73
N LEU A 89 12.87 -11.27 18.57
CA LEU A 89 12.90 -11.43 20.03
C LEU A 89 11.85 -12.44 20.49
N PHE A 90 10.65 -12.38 19.93
CA PHE A 90 9.59 -13.33 20.25
C PHE A 90 10.01 -14.78 19.95
N TYR A 91 10.68 -15.02 18.82
CA TYR A 91 11.25 -16.33 18.51
C TYR A 91 12.33 -16.75 19.52
N LEU A 92 13.26 -15.86 19.86
CA LEU A 92 14.34 -16.16 20.79
C LEU A 92 13.85 -16.46 22.22
N PHE A 93 12.80 -15.79 22.68
CA PHE A 93 12.28 -15.95 24.04
C PHE A 93 11.18 -17.03 24.16
N LYS A 94 10.25 -17.10 23.21
CA LYS A 94 9.11 -18.02 23.26
C LYS A 94 9.32 -19.27 22.40
N GLY A 95 10.01 -19.14 21.28
CA GLY A 95 10.18 -20.21 20.29
C GLY A 95 8.90 -20.53 19.50
N PRO A 96 8.93 -21.63 18.72
CA PRO A 96 7.80 -22.08 17.94
C PRO A 96 6.64 -22.58 18.81
N ILE A 97 5.41 -22.39 18.34
CA ILE A 97 4.24 -23.07 18.89
C ILE A 97 4.32 -24.54 18.45
N LYS A 98 4.55 -25.42 19.43
CA LYS A 98 4.70 -26.87 19.21
C LYS A 98 3.37 -27.60 19.28
N LEU A 99 3.35 -28.81 18.71
CA LEU A 99 2.24 -29.73 18.92
C LEU A 99 2.22 -30.25 20.36
N ALA A 100 1.06 -30.22 20.99
CA ALA A 100 0.83 -30.75 22.34
C ALA A 100 0.85 -32.30 22.36
N LYS A 101 0.59 -32.92 21.21
CA LYS A 101 0.66 -34.38 21.01
C LYS A 101 1.62 -34.70 19.88
N SER A 102 2.22 -35.88 19.94
CA SER A 102 3.05 -36.38 18.85
C SER A 102 2.26 -36.46 17.53
N ARG A 103 2.99 -36.29 16.43
CA ARG A 103 2.46 -36.40 15.08
C ARG A 103 1.85 -37.77 14.86
N SER A 104 0.68 -37.80 14.26
CA SER A 104 -0.07 -39.03 13.99
C SER A 104 0.48 -39.80 12.78
N GLY A 105 1.18 -39.11 11.86
CA GLY A 105 1.56 -39.65 10.56
C GLY A 105 0.41 -39.72 9.55
N LYS A 106 -0.83 -39.50 9.98
CA LYS A 106 -1.99 -39.38 9.10
C LYS A 106 -2.02 -37.98 8.51
N MET A 107 -2.01 -37.90 7.18
CA MET A 107 -1.93 -36.63 6.45
C MET A 107 -3.29 -36.24 5.89
N LEU A 108 -3.68 -34.98 6.08
CA LEU A 108 -4.92 -34.40 5.55
C LEU A 108 -4.59 -33.36 4.48
N LEU A 109 -5.27 -33.43 3.34
CA LEU A 109 -5.15 -32.43 2.28
C LEU A 109 -5.78 -31.11 2.75
N ARG A 110 -4.96 -30.08 2.96
CA ARG A 110 -5.41 -28.73 3.34
C ARG A 110 -5.48 -27.79 2.14
N TRP A 111 -4.54 -27.95 1.21
CA TRP A 111 -4.37 -27.04 0.07
C TRP A 111 -4.14 -27.83 -1.20
N SER A 112 -4.97 -27.58 -2.21
CA SER A 112 -4.82 -28.11 -3.56
C SER A 112 -3.56 -27.59 -4.24
N THR A 113 -3.12 -28.27 -5.31
CA THR A 113 -1.94 -27.84 -6.08
C THR A 113 -2.15 -26.45 -6.69
N PHE A 114 -3.35 -26.15 -7.19
CA PHE A 114 -3.66 -24.83 -7.74
C PHE A 114 -3.53 -23.72 -6.70
N GLU A 115 -4.08 -23.94 -5.49
CA GLU A 115 -3.95 -22.99 -4.37
C GLU A 115 -2.49 -22.68 -4.04
N ARG A 116 -1.65 -23.72 -3.97
CA ARG A 116 -0.22 -23.56 -3.67
C ARG A 116 0.53 -22.81 -4.78
N VAL A 117 0.24 -23.10 -6.05
CA VAL A 117 0.90 -22.43 -7.18
C VAL A 117 0.58 -20.94 -7.17
N ILE A 118 -0.70 -20.56 -7.00
CA ILE A 118 -1.11 -19.15 -6.95
C ILE A 118 -0.51 -18.45 -5.72
N HIS A 119 -0.44 -19.14 -4.57
CA HIS A 119 0.23 -18.63 -3.38
C HIS A 119 1.71 -18.31 -3.66
N TRP A 120 2.49 -19.27 -4.12
CA TRP A 120 3.93 -19.09 -4.35
C TRP A 120 4.22 -18.10 -5.47
N TYR A 121 3.43 -18.09 -6.53
CA TYR A 121 3.48 -17.07 -7.57
C TYR A 121 3.34 -15.66 -6.96
N THR A 122 2.30 -15.45 -6.15
CA THR A 122 2.01 -14.13 -5.59
C THR A 122 3.03 -13.75 -4.52
N ALA A 123 3.45 -14.69 -3.68
CA ALA A 123 4.43 -14.48 -2.63
C ALA A 123 5.80 -14.08 -3.20
N LEU A 124 6.28 -14.77 -4.24
CA LEU A 124 7.57 -14.45 -4.86
C LEU A 124 7.55 -13.07 -5.52
N ILE A 125 6.47 -12.73 -6.22
CA ILE A 125 6.30 -11.38 -6.81
C ILE A 125 6.22 -10.32 -5.69
N PHE A 126 5.49 -10.59 -4.62
CA PHE A 126 5.40 -9.67 -3.48
C PHE A 126 6.77 -9.41 -2.84
N LEU A 127 7.60 -10.44 -2.65
CA LEU A 127 8.97 -10.27 -2.13
C LEU A 127 9.84 -9.42 -3.08
N LEU A 128 9.73 -9.66 -4.40
CA LEU A 128 10.42 -8.88 -5.42
C LEU A 128 9.98 -7.41 -5.40
N LEU A 129 8.68 -7.15 -5.34
CA LEU A 129 8.09 -5.81 -5.24
C LEU A 129 8.50 -5.11 -3.94
N THR A 130 8.55 -5.83 -2.83
CA THR A 130 8.99 -5.31 -1.53
C THR A 130 10.45 -4.87 -1.59
N LEU A 131 11.33 -5.73 -2.11
CA LEU A 131 12.75 -5.40 -2.24
C LEU A 131 12.97 -4.19 -3.15
N THR A 132 12.38 -4.19 -4.34
CA THR A 132 12.51 -3.09 -5.29
C THR A 132 11.89 -1.80 -4.76
N GLY A 133 10.73 -1.87 -4.09
CA GLY A 133 10.10 -0.71 -3.45
C GLY A 133 10.95 -0.10 -2.34
N LEU A 134 11.60 -0.93 -1.51
CA LEU A 134 12.53 -0.46 -0.47
C LEU A 134 13.76 0.24 -1.08
N ILE A 135 14.31 -0.29 -2.18
CA ILE A 135 15.41 0.36 -2.93
C ILE A 135 14.98 1.73 -3.44
N LEU A 136 13.76 1.85 -4.00
CA LEU A 136 13.25 3.13 -4.53
C LEU A 136 12.90 4.14 -3.43
N LEU A 137 12.47 3.68 -2.26
CA LEU A 137 12.11 4.54 -1.14
C LEU A 137 13.35 5.04 -0.37
N TYR A 138 14.26 4.13 -0.01
CA TYR A 138 15.37 4.40 0.90
C TYR A 138 16.75 4.42 0.26
N GLY A 139 16.88 4.00 -1.01
CA GLY A 139 18.18 3.78 -1.63
C GLY A 139 19.07 5.02 -1.69
N ARG A 140 18.49 6.22 -1.81
CA ARG A 140 19.26 7.47 -1.79
C ARG A 140 19.94 7.73 -0.44
N SER A 141 19.24 7.46 0.67
CA SER A 141 19.77 7.71 2.01
C SER A 141 20.63 6.57 2.52
N LEU A 142 20.34 5.33 2.13
CA LEU A 142 21.01 4.14 2.68
C LEU A 142 22.03 3.52 1.74
N LEU A 143 21.81 3.52 0.42
CA LEU A 143 22.67 2.81 -0.54
C LEU A 143 23.72 3.73 -1.16
N ILE A 144 23.39 4.97 -1.54
CA ILE A 144 24.39 5.90 -2.14
C ILE A 144 25.65 6.04 -1.25
N PRO A 145 25.55 6.20 0.08
CA PRO A 145 26.75 6.27 0.93
C PRO A 145 27.59 4.99 0.94
N LEU A 146 27.00 3.84 0.61
CA LEU A 146 27.67 2.53 0.64
C LEU A 146 28.29 2.15 -0.70
N ILE A 147 27.60 2.46 -1.81
CA ILE A 147 27.97 1.97 -3.15
C ILE A 147 28.22 3.07 -4.19
N GLY A 148 28.07 4.34 -3.80
CA GLY A 148 28.24 5.48 -4.70
C GLY A 148 27.06 5.71 -5.65
N HIS A 149 27.11 6.83 -6.37
CA HIS A 149 26.03 7.28 -7.26
C HIS A 149 25.85 6.40 -8.49
N ASP A 150 26.95 5.96 -9.12
CA ASP A 150 26.88 5.24 -10.40
C ASP A 150 26.25 3.85 -10.25
N LEU A 151 26.69 3.08 -9.24
CA LEU A 151 26.12 1.77 -8.98
C LEU A 151 24.67 1.87 -8.50
N PHE A 152 24.36 2.86 -7.65
CA PHE A 152 22.98 3.10 -7.22
C PHE A 152 22.08 3.49 -8.40
N SER A 153 22.55 4.32 -9.33
CA SER A 153 21.76 4.71 -10.50
C SER A 153 21.35 3.49 -11.33
N THR A 154 22.31 2.60 -11.60
CA THR A 154 22.07 1.34 -12.32
C THR A 154 21.10 0.44 -11.57
N LEU A 155 21.33 0.23 -10.27
CA LEU A 155 20.46 -0.58 -9.41
C LEU A 155 19.03 -0.02 -9.37
N ALA A 156 18.88 1.29 -9.19
CA ALA A 156 17.59 1.96 -9.12
C ALA A 156 16.83 1.88 -10.46
N ALA A 157 17.53 1.93 -11.59
CA ALA A 157 16.93 1.74 -12.91
C ALA A 157 16.31 0.34 -13.06
N TYR A 158 17.07 -0.71 -12.73
CA TYR A 158 16.55 -2.09 -12.76
C TYR A 158 15.47 -2.34 -11.71
N ALA A 159 15.61 -1.77 -10.51
CA ALA A 159 14.60 -1.87 -9.46
C ALA A 159 13.28 -1.25 -9.91
N LYS A 160 13.32 -0.04 -10.48
CA LYS A 160 12.14 0.64 -11.03
C LYS A 160 11.49 -0.18 -12.14
N LEU A 161 12.26 -0.62 -13.13
CA LEU A 161 11.72 -1.41 -14.25
C LEU A 161 11.04 -2.68 -13.74
N THR A 162 11.74 -3.42 -12.88
CA THR A 162 11.22 -4.66 -12.28
C THR A 162 9.96 -4.40 -11.46
N HIS A 163 9.94 -3.33 -10.66
CA HIS A 163 8.79 -2.98 -9.81
C HIS A 163 7.55 -2.69 -10.66
N ASN A 164 7.70 -1.80 -11.64
CA ASN A 164 6.61 -1.38 -12.52
C ASN A 164 6.07 -2.55 -13.34
N LEU A 165 6.94 -3.42 -13.86
CA LEU A 165 6.50 -4.60 -14.62
C LEU A 165 5.85 -5.65 -13.74
N SER A 166 6.33 -5.86 -12.51
CA SER A 166 5.84 -6.91 -11.61
C SER A 166 4.52 -6.54 -10.92
N GLY A 167 4.23 -5.25 -10.75
CA GLY A 167 3.02 -4.75 -10.08
C GLY A 167 1.72 -5.30 -10.67
N PRO A 168 1.49 -5.20 -11.98
CA PRO A 168 0.31 -5.79 -12.63
C PRO A 168 0.18 -7.30 -12.42
N PHE A 169 1.29 -8.05 -12.45
CA PHE A 169 1.30 -9.49 -12.21
C PHE A 169 0.92 -9.86 -10.77
N PHE A 170 1.32 -9.04 -9.80
CA PHE A 170 0.87 -9.18 -8.41
C PHE A 170 -0.64 -9.01 -8.28
N LEU A 171 -1.23 -8.00 -8.94
CA LEU A 171 -2.68 -7.78 -8.91
C LEU A 171 -3.44 -9.00 -9.44
N VAL A 172 -2.97 -9.61 -10.52
CA VAL A 172 -3.58 -10.84 -11.06
C VAL A 172 -3.55 -11.96 -10.01
N GLY A 173 -2.41 -12.22 -9.38
CA GLY A 173 -2.28 -13.22 -8.32
C GLY A 173 -3.17 -12.93 -7.11
N LEU A 174 -3.25 -11.67 -6.70
CA LEU A 174 -4.12 -11.20 -5.62
C LEU A 174 -5.60 -11.47 -5.91
N LEU A 175 -6.07 -11.20 -7.12
CA LEU A 175 -7.46 -11.46 -7.53
C LEU A 175 -7.77 -12.96 -7.52
N PHE A 176 -6.86 -13.81 -8.03
CA PHE A 176 -7.04 -15.25 -7.93
C PHE A 176 -7.14 -15.72 -6.47
N MET A 177 -6.23 -15.28 -5.60
CA MET A 177 -6.29 -15.64 -4.17
C MET A 177 -7.58 -15.16 -3.50
N PHE A 178 -8.04 -13.95 -3.84
CA PHE A 178 -9.30 -13.43 -3.30
C PHE A 178 -10.47 -14.35 -3.63
N PHE A 179 -10.73 -14.63 -4.92
CA PHE A 179 -11.87 -15.46 -5.30
C PHE A 179 -11.75 -16.91 -4.83
N MET A 180 -10.54 -17.43 -4.75
CA MET A 180 -10.27 -18.79 -4.29
C MET A 180 -10.53 -18.99 -2.80
N TRP A 181 -10.24 -17.98 -1.96
CA TRP A 181 -10.27 -18.13 -0.50
C TRP A 181 -11.31 -17.28 0.22
N VAL A 182 -12.00 -16.34 -0.44
CA VAL A 182 -12.96 -15.43 0.21
C VAL A 182 -14.03 -16.15 1.01
N LYS A 183 -14.53 -17.29 0.50
CA LYS A 183 -15.58 -18.07 1.17
C LYS A 183 -15.15 -18.58 2.53
N ASP A 184 -13.90 -19.02 2.66
CA ASP A 184 -13.36 -19.54 3.92
C ASP A 184 -12.90 -18.44 4.88
N ASN A 185 -12.85 -17.19 4.41
CA ASN A 185 -12.35 -16.04 5.15
C ASN A 185 -13.43 -15.07 5.63
N ILE A 186 -14.71 -15.44 5.54
CA ILE A 186 -15.80 -14.62 6.08
C ILE A 186 -15.74 -14.65 7.63
N PRO A 187 -15.62 -13.48 8.30
CA PRO A 187 -15.61 -13.41 9.75
C PRO A 187 -16.93 -13.90 10.36
N ASN A 188 -16.84 -14.62 11.46
CA ASN A 188 -17.99 -15.14 12.20
C ASN A 188 -17.77 -15.10 13.72
N ARG A 189 -18.74 -15.60 14.49
CA ARG A 189 -18.73 -15.51 15.96
C ARG A 189 -17.57 -16.28 16.62
N ILE A 190 -17.06 -17.33 15.98
CA ILE A 190 -15.92 -18.11 16.47
C ILE A 190 -14.66 -17.25 16.48
N ASP A 191 -14.50 -16.37 15.48
CA ASP A 191 -13.34 -15.49 15.38
C ASP A 191 -13.26 -14.48 16.54
N ILE A 192 -14.41 -14.03 17.05
CA ILE A 192 -14.47 -13.16 18.23
C ILE A 192 -13.96 -13.89 19.47
N ALA A 193 -14.35 -15.16 19.66
CA ALA A 193 -13.85 -15.98 20.75
C ALA A 193 -12.34 -16.23 20.62
N TRP A 194 -11.86 -16.45 19.40
CA TRP A 194 -10.44 -16.61 19.09
C TRP A 194 -9.62 -15.38 19.49
N PHE A 195 -10.10 -14.16 19.17
CA PHE A 195 -9.44 -12.92 19.59
C PHE A 195 -9.47 -12.71 21.10
N LYS A 196 -10.58 -13.03 21.78
CA LYS A 196 -10.67 -12.97 23.24
C LYS A 196 -9.66 -13.91 23.92
N ALA A 197 -9.34 -15.03 23.27
CA ALA A 197 -8.31 -15.97 23.70
C ALA A 197 -6.90 -15.59 23.21
N PHE A 198 -6.71 -14.39 22.64
CA PHE A 198 -5.44 -13.91 22.09
C PHE A 198 -4.79 -14.91 21.11
N GLY A 199 -5.62 -15.64 20.35
CA GLY A 199 -5.15 -16.66 19.41
C GLY A 199 -4.43 -17.85 20.02
N GLY A 200 -4.63 -18.09 21.32
CA GLY A 200 -3.89 -19.13 22.06
C GLY A 200 -2.44 -18.77 22.32
N LEU A 201 -2.04 -17.50 22.15
CA LEU A 201 -0.69 -17.05 22.49
C LEU A 201 -0.47 -16.96 24.00
N ILE A 202 -1.55 -16.81 24.78
CA ILE A 202 -1.49 -16.70 26.25
C ILE A 202 -2.19 -17.93 26.84
N GLY A 203 -1.47 -18.67 27.68
CA GLY A 203 -1.95 -19.91 28.30
C GLY A 203 -1.72 -21.17 27.44
N THR A 204 -2.45 -22.24 27.77
CA THR A 204 -2.33 -23.57 27.14
C THR A 204 -3.51 -23.91 26.23
N GLN A 205 -4.49 -23.01 26.08
CA GLN A 205 -5.69 -23.26 25.30
C GLN A 205 -5.47 -22.87 23.83
N HIS A 206 -5.81 -23.79 22.92
CA HIS A 206 -5.94 -23.49 21.51
C HIS A 206 -7.40 -23.14 21.21
N PRO A 207 -7.73 -21.88 20.89
CA PRO A 207 -9.09 -21.51 20.54
C PRO A 207 -9.53 -22.21 19.26
N SER A 208 -10.78 -22.69 19.25
CA SER A 208 -11.36 -23.37 18.11
C SER A 208 -11.30 -22.53 16.83
N ALA A 209 -11.09 -23.20 15.70
CA ALA A 209 -10.98 -22.56 14.40
C ALA A 209 -11.50 -23.46 13.27
N GLU A 210 -12.04 -22.80 12.24
CA GLU A 210 -12.44 -23.48 11.00
C GLU A 210 -11.23 -23.69 10.08
N ARG A 211 -11.43 -23.81 8.76
CA ARG A 211 -10.33 -23.99 7.80
C ARG A 211 -9.30 -22.86 7.94
N MET A 212 -9.79 -21.64 8.19
CA MET A 212 -9.00 -20.46 8.54
C MET A 212 -9.30 -20.04 9.98
N ASN A 213 -8.28 -19.72 10.76
CA ASN A 213 -8.43 -19.07 12.05
C ASN A 213 -8.59 -17.55 11.89
N ALA A 214 -8.98 -16.86 12.97
CA ALA A 214 -9.24 -15.42 12.92
C ALA A 214 -8.03 -14.58 12.48
N GLY A 215 -6.81 -14.99 12.84
CA GLY A 215 -5.58 -14.34 12.41
C GLY A 215 -5.32 -14.49 10.90
N GLU A 216 -5.53 -15.68 10.35
CA GLU A 216 -5.47 -15.93 8.89
C GLU A 216 -6.53 -15.11 8.16
N LYS A 217 -7.76 -15.02 8.70
CA LYS A 217 -8.83 -14.18 8.13
C LYS A 217 -8.48 -12.70 8.16
N SER A 218 -7.90 -12.21 9.24
CA SER A 218 -7.40 -10.82 9.33
C SER A 218 -6.32 -10.55 8.29
N TRP A 219 -5.38 -11.47 8.12
CA TRP A 219 -4.36 -11.36 7.07
C TRP A 219 -4.99 -11.34 5.67
N PHE A 220 -5.95 -12.23 5.39
CA PHE A 220 -6.67 -12.24 4.12
C PHE A 220 -7.32 -10.90 3.80
N TRP A 221 -8.06 -10.31 4.74
CA TRP A 221 -8.75 -9.03 4.51
C TRP A 221 -7.78 -7.85 4.43
N LEU A 222 -6.71 -7.85 5.24
CA LEU A 222 -5.64 -6.86 5.11
C LEU A 222 -4.99 -6.94 3.71
N LEU A 223 -4.62 -8.14 3.28
CA LEU A 223 -4.02 -8.39 1.98
C LEU A 223 -4.97 -8.00 0.84
N ALA A 224 -6.25 -8.33 0.94
CA ALA A 224 -7.24 -7.97 -0.08
C ALA A 224 -7.40 -6.44 -0.18
N ILE A 225 -7.67 -5.75 0.94
CA ILE A 225 -7.95 -4.31 0.93
C ILE A 225 -6.69 -3.51 0.60
N ALA A 226 -5.62 -3.69 1.38
CA ALA A 226 -4.38 -2.96 1.16
C ALA A 226 -3.69 -3.38 -0.15
N GLY A 227 -3.84 -4.63 -0.58
CA GLY A 227 -3.36 -5.15 -1.87
C GLY A 227 -4.05 -4.49 -3.06
N ILE A 228 -5.37 -4.28 -2.99
CA ILE A 228 -6.10 -3.55 -4.03
C ILE A 228 -5.69 -2.07 -4.03
N ILE A 229 -5.60 -1.43 -2.86
CA ILE A 229 -5.18 -0.02 -2.77
C ILE A 229 -3.77 0.18 -3.36
N VAL A 230 -2.79 -0.65 -2.97
CA VAL A 230 -1.41 -0.54 -3.48
C VAL A 230 -1.35 -0.83 -4.99
N SER A 231 -2.14 -1.79 -5.48
CA SER A 231 -2.16 -2.13 -6.90
C SER A 231 -2.80 -1.04 -7.75
N CYS A 232 -3.98 -0.55 -7.37
CA CYS A 232 -4.68 0.52 -8.09
C CYS A 232 -3.88 1.83 -8.08
N SER A 233 -3.33 2.22 -6.92
CA SER A 233 -2.46 3.40 -6.84
C SER A 233 -1.17 3.21 -7.64
N GLY A 234 -0.59 2.01 -7.66
CA GLY A 234 0.59 1.69 -8.47
C GLY A 234 0.34 1.82 -9.96
N LEU A 235 -0.79 1.29 -10.46
CA LEU A 235 -1.18 1.43 -11.86
C LEU A 235 -1.38 2.90 -12.26
N ILE A 236 -2.00 3.72 -11.40
CA ILE A 236 -2.13 5.17 -11.65
C ILE A 236 -0.75 5.83 -11.74
N LEU A 237 0.20 5.44 -10.89
CA LEU A 237 1.56 5.98 -10.89
C LEU A 237 2.36 5.56 -12.13
N ASP A 238 2.17 4.34 -12.61
CA ASP A 238 2.84 3.81 -13.81
C ASP A 238 2.31 4.44 -15.10
N PHE A 239 1.01 4.73 -15.15
CA PHE A 239 0.30 5.17 -16.33
C PHE A 239 -0.20 6.61 -16.16
N ALA A 240 0.71 7.57 -16.35
CA ALA A 240 0.44 9.00 -16.27
C ALA A 240 -0.39 9.57 -17.45
N ASN A 241 -1.20 8.74 -18.12
CA ASN A 241 -1.95 9.06 -19.34
C ASN A 241 -3.49 9.02 -19.20
N PHE A 242 -4.04 8.87 -17.99
CA PHE A 242 -5.49 8.92 -17.74
C PHE A 242 -6.03 10.33 -17.50
N GLY A 243 -5.23 11.37 -17.77
CA GLY A 243 -5.61 12.75 -17.52
C GLY A 243 -5.56 13.16 -16.05
N GLN A 244 -4.89 12.37 -15.19
CA GLN A 244 -4.68 12.75 -13.80
C GLN A 244 -3.77 13.98 -13.67
N ASP A 245 -4.11 14.86 -12.73
CA ASP A 245 -3.27 15.96 -12.31
C ASP A 245 -2.22 15.52 -11.28
N ARG A 246 -1.39 16.47 -10.85
CA ARG A 246 -0.30 16.19 -9.91
C ARG A 246 -0.80 15.88 -8.50
N PHE A 247 -1.96 16.40 -8.12
CA PHE A 247 -2.57 16.11 -6.82
C PHE A 247 -2.93 14.63 -6.72
N ILE A 248 -3.58 14.07 -7.75
CA ILE A 248 -3.90 12.65 -7.81
C ILE A 248 -2.63 11.80 -7.74
N MET A 249 -1.57 12.16 -8.47
CA MET A 249 -0.30 11.45 -8.44
C MET A 249 0.34 11.45 -7.03
N GLN A 250 0.29 12.59 -6.34
CA GLN A 250 0.80 12.72 -4.98
C GLN A 250 0.01 11.85 -4.00
N VAL A 251 -1.33 11.90 -4.05
CA VAL A 251 -2.21 11.09 -3.20
C VAL A 251 -2.01 9.60 -3.46
N CYS A 252 -1.97 9.18 -4.73
CA CYS A 252 -1.70 7.78 -5.10
C CYS A 252 -0.35 7.33 -4.56
N HIS A 253 0.70 8.15 -4.67
CA HIS A 253 1.99 7.81 -4.09
C HIS A 253 1.94 7.63 -2.57
N LEU A 254 1.19 8.48 -1.85
CA LEU A 254 1.04 8.35 -0.40
C LEU A 254 0.28 7.07 -0.03
N LEU A 255 -0.86 6.81 -0.67
CA LEU A 255 -1.65 5.58 -0.47
C LEU A 255 -0.81 4.34 -0.79
N HIS A 256 -0.10 4.34 -1.91
CA HIS A 256 0.77 3.24 -2.32
C HIS A 256 1.82 2.94 -1.24
N THR A 257 2.51 3.98 -0.75
CA THR A 257 3.59 3.84 0.24
C THR A 257 3.07 3.34 1.58
N LEU A 258 1.91 3.85 2.03
CA LEU A 258 1.29 3.43 3.30
C LEU A 258 0.75 2.00 3.22
N SER A 259 0.02 1.66 2.15
CA SER A 259 -0.50 0.31 1.94
C SER A 259 0.61 -0.73 1.79
N ALA A 260 1.67 -0.41 1.04
CA ALA A 260 2.85 -1.29 0.94
C ALA A 260 3.48 -1.58 2.31
N CYS A 261 3.57 -0.57 3.18
CA CYS A 261 4.10 -0.77 4.54
C CYS A 261 3.21 -1.68 5.39
N LEU A 262 1.89 -1.48 5.34
CA LEU A 262 0.93 -2.32 6.07
C LEU A 262 1.03 -3.78 5.61
N LEU A 263 1.13 -4.01 4.30
CA LEU A 263 1.32 -5.34 3.74
C LEU A 263 2.66 -5.95 4.16
N MET A 264 3.75 -5.19 4.17
CA MET A 264 5.06 -5.68 4.61
C MET A 264 5.04 -6.12 6.08
N ILE A 265 4.42 -5.33 6.97
CA ILE A 265 4.28 -5.67 8.39
C ILE A 265 3.45 -6.95 8.56
N GLY A 266 2.29 -7.01 7.90
CA GLY A 266 1.44 -8.21 7.94
C GLY A 266 2.13 -9.44 7.35
N ALA A 267 2.88 -9.26 6.25
CA ALA A 267 3.65 -10.32 5.59
C ALA A 267 4.77 -10.85 6.49
N ILE A 268 5.47 -10.01 7.25
CA ILE A 268 6.47 -10.47 8.22
C ILE A 268 5.81 -11.41 9.25
N GLY A 269 4.66 -11.02 9.80
CA GLY A 269 3.92 -11.87 10.74
C GLY A 269 3.41 -13.16 10.10
N HIS A 270 2.88 -13.09 8.88
CA HIS A 270 2.42 -14.25 8.12
C HIS A 270 3.56 -15.23 7.81
N ILE A 271 4.69 -14.73 7.31
CA ILE A 271 5.89 -15.53 7.05
C ILE A 271 6.38 -16.17 8.34
N TYR A 272 6.47 -15.39 9.44
CA TYR A 272 6.89 -15.91 10.73
C TYR A 272 6.02 -17.09 11.18
N ILE A 273 4.70 -16.91 11.30
CA ILE A 273 3.80 -17.96 11.79
C ILE A 273 3.77 -19.17 10.83
N GLY A 274 3.79 -18.93 9.52
CA GLY A 274 3.75 -19.99 8.51
C GLY A 274 5.04 -20.79 8.35
N THR A 275 6.18 -20.31 8.87
CA THR A 275 7.48 -20.98 8.70
C THR A 275 8.11 -21.40 10.02
N LEU A 276 8.47 -20.44 10.87
CA LEU A 276 9.26 -20.64 12.09
C LEU A 276 8.40 -20.64 13.35
N GLY A 277 7.24 -19.99 13.31
CA GLY A 277 6.42 -19.70 14.48
C GLY A 277 5.43 -20.80 14.85
N THR A 278 5.09 -21.71 13.94
CA THR A 278 4.15 -22.81 14.20
C THR A 278 4.67 -24.10 13.56
N GLU A 279 4.86 -25.12 14.39
CA GLU A 279 5.31 -26.45 13.96
C GLU A 279 4.35 -27.01 12.91
N GLY A 280 4.88 -27.58 11.82
CA GLY A 280 4.09 -28.26 10.79
C GLY A 280 3.30 -27.36 9.83
N ALA A 281 3.22 -26.03 10.07
CA ALA A 281 2.44 -25.13 9.22
C ALA A 281 2.96 -25.01 7.78
N LEU A 282 4.29 -24.95 7.60
CA LEU A 282 4.94 -24.80 6.29
C LEU A 282 4.64 -25.96 5.34
N GLU A 283 4.45 -27.17 5.88
CA GLU A 283 4.20 -28.37 5.09
C GLU A 283 2.93 -28.23 4.25
N GLY A 284 1.88 -27.62 4.81
CA GLY A 284 0.65 -27.33 4.09
C GLY A 284 0.90 -26.53 2.80
N MET A 285 1.75 -25.50 2.85
CA MET A 285 2.10 -24.71 1.66
C MET A 285 3.14 -25.34 0.76
N LYS A 286 3.98 -26.24 1.29
CA LYS A 286 5.02 -26.92 0.50
C LYS A 286 4.47 -28.09 -0.30
N ASN A 287 3.69 -28.95 0.32
CA ASN A 287 3.20 -30.21 -0.28
C ASN A 287 1.67 -30.33 -0.33
N GLY A 288 0.93 -29.48 0.38
CA GLY A 288 -0.54 -29.48 0.41
C GLY A 288 -1.16 -30.16 1.62
N TYR A 289 -0.37 -30.89 2.40
CA TYR A 289 -0.85 -31.76 3.45
C TYR A 289 -0.38 -31.30 4.82
N VAL A 290 -1.20 -31.58 5.84
CA VAL A 290 -0.89 -31.32 7.25
C VAL A 290 -1.16 -32.59 8.07
N ASP A 291 -0.44 -32.77 9.17
CA ASP A 291 -0.70 -33.90 10.08
C ASP A 291 -2.06 -33.76 10.76
N SER A 292 -2.77 -34.87 10.97
CA SER A 292 -4.08 -34.87 11.60
C SER A 292 -4.07 -34.32 13.03
N THR A 293 -2.98 -34.53 13.78
CA THR A 293 -2.77 -33.92 15.11
C THR A 293 -2.66 -32.41 15.01
N TRP A 294 -1.97 -31.90 13.99
CA TRP A 294 -1.85 -30.46 13.73
C TRP A 294 -3.20 -29.85 13.37
N ALA A 295 -3.95 -30.51 12.47
CA ALA A 295 -5.28 -30.08 12.08
C ALA A 295 -6.22 -30.01 13.30
N LYS A 296 -6.21 -31.03 14.15
CA LYS A 296 -7.03 -31.06 15.36
C LYS A 296 -6.63 -29.99 16.39
N GLN A 297 -5.35 -29.67 16.52
CA GLN A 297 -4.88 -28.67 17.48
C GLN A 297 -5.19 -27.23 17.03
N HIS A 298 -4.97 -26.93 15.75
CA HIS A 298 -5.03 -25.56 15.24
C HIS A 298 -6.34 -25.22 14.53
N HIS A 299 -7.09 -26.23 14.08
CA HIS A 299 -8.26 -26.13 13.21
C HIS A 299 -9.27 -27.25 13.50
N ASP A 300 -9.61 -27.44 14.78
CA ASP A 300 -10.48 -28.50 15.30
C ASP A 300 -11.81 -28.62 14.53
N LEU A 301 -12.51 -27.52 14.29
CA LEU A 301 -13.80 -27.53 13.58
C LEU A 301 -13.65 -27.94 12.11
N TRP A 302 -12.50 -27.67 11.50
CA TRP A 302 -12.20 -28.14 10.14
C TRP A 302 -11.83 -29.62 10.13
N TYR A 303 -11.05 -30.06 11.11
CA TYR A 303 -10.70 -31.46 11.30
C TYR A 303 -11.95 -32.33 11.47
N ASP A 304 -12.89 -31.92 12.34
CA ASP A 304 -14.13 -32.65 12.58
C ASP A 304 -14.99 -32.73 11.30
N LYS A 305 -15.12 -31.62 10.56
CA LYS A 305 -15.83 -31.60 9.25
C LYS A 305 -15.21 -32.53 8.20
N ILE A 306 -13.89 -32.73 8.22
CA ILE A 306 -13.23 -33.68 7.32
C ILE A 306 -13.50 -35.11 7.79
N LYS A 307 -13.37 -35.38 9.10
CA LYS A 307 -13.62 -36.69 9.70
C LYS A 307 -15.04 -37.18 9.50
N GLU A 308 -16.02 -36.27 9.53
CA GLU A 308 -17.43 -36.60 9.21
C GLU A 308 -17.63 -37.01 7.75
N LYS A 309 -16.84 -36.45 6.82
CA LYS A 309 -16.91 -36.76 5.39
C LYS A 309 -16.09 -37.98 5.01
N ASP A 310 -15.04 -38.29 5.77
CA ASP A 310 -14.13 -39.40 5.54
C ASP A 310 -13.72 -40.01 6.91
N PRO A 311 -14.51 -40.98 7.43
CA PRO A 311 -14.33 -41.53 8.77
C PRO A 311 -12.98 -42.24 9.00
N ASP A 312 -12.33 -42.73 7.95
CA ASP A 312 -11.19 -43.64 8.04
C ASP A 312 -9.82 -42.99 7.74
#